data_AF-A0A151BGF7-F1
#
_entry.id   AF-A0A151BGF7-F1
#
_cell.length_a   1.000
_cell.length_b   1.000
_cell.length_c   1.000
_cell.angle_alpha   90.00
_cell.angle_beta   90.00
_cell.angle_gamma   90.00
#
_symmetry.space_group_name_H-M   'P 1'
#
loop_
_entity.id
_entity.type
_entity.pdbx_description
1 polymer ?
#
loop_
_entity_poly.entity_id
_entity_poly.type
_entity_poly.pdbx_seq_one_letter_code
_entity_poly.pdbx_strand_id
1 'polypeptide(L)'
;MLKIALAMVENLARHYGFKRVNRDYVIAGALLHDLYKPLTYRVRENGSYEFSKLGSRLDHLTMLVADAGKAGFPLDFLHVLAASHGEWGPMPPRTLEALIVHLADLADSRFAGQIGRAAQNVLKGRGKPVPSTLTVKEALKIIVEDEA
;
A
#
# COMPACT_ATOMS: atom_id res chain seq x y z
N MET A 1 -0.50 6.24 0.59
CA MET A 1 0.42 6.05 -0.55
C MET A 1 0.32 7.12 -1.67
N LEU A 2 -0.84 7.73 -1.98
CA LEU A 2 -0.98 8.71 -3.10
C LEU A 2 0.07 9.86 -3.10
N LYS A 3 0.28 10.53 -1.96
CA LYS A 3 1.27 11.61 -1.88
C LYS A 3 2.70 11.14 -2.14
N ILE A 4 3.03 9.91 -1.73
CA ILE A 4 4.32 9.27 -2.01
C ILE A 4 4.45 9.01 -3.51
N ALA A 5 3.41 8.46 -4.14
CA ALA A 5 3.39 8.23 -5.59
C ALA A 5 3.61 9.53 -6.39
N LEU A 6 2.92 10.62 -6.02
CA LEU A 6 3.11 11.93 -6.66
C LEU A 6 4.51 12.50 -6.42
N ALA A 7 5.07 12.32 -5.23
CA ALA A 7 6.46 12.69 -4.96
C ALA A 7 7.44 11.90 -5.85
N MET A 8 7.18 10.60 -6.11
CA MET A 8 8.00 9.82 -7.05
C MET A 8 7.92 10.37 -8.48
N VAL A 9 6.72 10.75 -8.95
CA VAL A 9 6.53 11.41 -10.26
C VAL A 9 7.32 12.72 -10.34
N GLU A 10 7.28 13.54 -9.28
CA GLU A 10 8.03 14.79 -9.24
C GLU A 10 9.55 14.57 -9.22
N ASN A 11 10.01 13.56 -8.46
CA ASN A 11 11.42 13.20 -8.41
C ASN A 11 11.95 12.70 -9.77
N LEU A 12 11.15 11.93 -10.52
CA LEU A 12 11.48 11.53 -11.89
C LEU A 12 11.73 12.74 -12.79
N ALA A 13 10.85 13.74 -12.73
CA ALA A 13 10.99 14.95 -13.51
C ALA A 13 12.20 15.80 -13.10
N ARG A 14 12.45 15.95 -11.79
CA ARG A 14 13.50 16.81 -11.24
C ARG A 14 14.90 16.23 -11.38
N HIS A 15 15.07 14.94 -11.08
CA HIS A 15 16.40 14.32 -10.97
C HIS A 15 16.79 13.50 -12.18
N TYR A 16 15.81 12.97 -12.92
CA TYR A 16 16.06 12.11 -14.08
C TYR A 16 15.61 12.76 -15.40
N GLY A 17 15.05 13.97 -15.37
CA GLY A 17 14.58 14.70 -16.55
C GLY A 17 13.38 14.05 -17.25
N PHE A 18 12.77 13.01 -16.68
CA PHE A 18 11.71 12.24 -17.33
C PHE A 18 10.33 12.74 -16.90
N LYS A 19 9.58 13.29 -17.84
CA LYS A 19 8.25 13.91 -17.60
C LYS A 19 7.08 13.14 -18.21
N ARG A 20 7.34 12.11 -19.03
CA ARG A 20 6.30 11.35 -19.75
C ARG A 20 5.69 10.28 -18.85
N VAL A 21 5.02 10.71 -17.79
CA VAL A 21 4.25 9.84 -16.88
C VAL A 21 2.79 10.22 -16.97
N ASN A 22 1.92 9.25 -17.18
CA ASN A 22 0.49 9.46 -17.08
C ASN A 22 0.08 9.62 -15.60
N ARG A 23 -0.04 10.87 -15.15
CA ARG A 23 -0.39 11.19 -13.76
C ARG A 23 -1.78 10.67 -13.37
N ASP A 24 -2.71 10.64 -14.31
CA ASP A 24 -4.08 10.19 -14.04
C ASP A 24 -4.09 8.69 -13.72
N TYR A 25 -3.28 7.90 -14.42
CA TYR A 25 -3.12 6.48 -14.12
C TYR A 25 -2.47 6.26 -12.75
N VAL A 26 -1.45 7.06 -12.39
CA VAL A 26 -0.83 6.97 -11.05
C VAL A 26 -1.84 7.31 -9.96
N ILE A 27 -2.60 8.41 -10.13
CA ILE A 27 -3.60 8.85 -9.15
C ILE A 27 -4.73 7.82 -9.03
N ALA A 28 -5.31 7.40 -10.14
CA ALA A 28 -6.40 6.44 -10.15
C ALA A 28 -5.95 5.07 -9.63
N GLY A 29 -4.76 4.59 -10.02
CA GLY A 29 -4.20 3.34 -9.51
C GLY A 29 -3.95 3.39 -8.00
N ALA A 30 -3.37 4.48 -7.51
CA ALA A 30 -3.18 4.72 -6.08
C ALA A 30 -4.49 4.66 -5.28
N LEU A 31 -5.56 5.24 -5.81
CA LEU A 31 -6.87 5.25 -5.15
C LEU A 31 -7.60 3.90 -5.23
N LEU A 32 -7.45 3.17 -6.33
CA LEU A 32 -8.28 2.00 -6.62
C LEU A 32 -7.64 0.65 -6.25
N HIS A 33 -6.32 0.53 -6.15
CA HIS A 33 -5.63 -0.77 -6.04
C HIS A 33 -6.18 -1.68 -4.92
N ASP A 34 -6.60 -1.11 -3.79
CA ASP A 34 -7.12 -1.83 -2.62
C ASP A 34 -8.66 -1.75 -2.46
N LEU A 35 -9.37 -1.25 -3.47
CA LEU A 35 -10.82 -0.96 -3.39
C LEU A 35 -11.65 -2.18 -2.94
N TYR A 36 -11.28 -3.38 -3.36
CA TYR A 36 -12.03 -4.61 -3.08
C TYR A 36 -11.60 -5.32 -1.77
N LYS A 37 -10.61 -4.79 -1.05
CA LYS A 37 -10.11 -5.37 0.20
C LYS A 37 -11.20 -5.54 1.29
N PRO A 38 -12.17 -4.61 1.47
CA PRO A 38 -13.24 -4.83 2.44
C PRO A 38 -14.10 -6.07 2.16
N LEU A 39 -14.20 -6.50 0.90
CA LEU A 39 -14.98 -7.68 0.51
C LEU A 39 -14.22 -8.99 0.79
N THR A 40 -12.89 -8.94 0.95
CA THR A 40 -12.07 -10.14 1.21
C THR A 40 -12.03 -10.51 2.69
N TYR A 41 -12.48 -9.63 3.59
CA TYR A 41 -12.47 -9.86 5.03
C TYR A 41 -13.88 -9.78 5.64
N ARG A 42 -14.06 -10.41 6.80
CA ARG A 42 -15.20 -10.21 7.69
C ARG A 42 -14.71 -9.99 9.12
N VAL A 43 -15.45 -9.16 9.86
CA VAL A 43 -15.17 -8.88 11.28
C VAL A 43 -15.80 -9.99 12.13
N ARG A 44 -15.01 -10.60 13.01
CA ARG A 44 -15.47 -11.54 14.02
C ARG A 44 -16.08 -10.80 15.21
N GLU A 45 -16.86 -11.48 16.03
CA GLU A 45 -17.49 -10.90 17.23
C GLU A 45 -16.49 -10.27 18.20
N ASN A 46 -15.28 -10.83 18.29
CA ASN A 46 -14.19 -10.31 19.13
C ASN A 46 -13.42 -9.13 18.50
N GLY A 47 -13.88 -8.58 17.37
CA GLY A 47 -13.24 -7.47 16.66
C GLY A 47 -12.04 -7.85 15.79
N SER A 48 -11.63 -9.13 15.75
CA SER A 48 -10.58 -9.59 14.84
C SER A 48 -11.12 -9.78 13.41
N TYR A 49 -10.21 -9.86 12.43
CA TYR A 49 -10.55 -10.06 11.04
C TYR A 49 -10.21 -11.49 10.60
N GLU A 50 -11.05 -12.05 9.72
CA GLU A 50 -10.75 -13.28 8.99
C GLU A 50 -11.17 -13.15 7.54
N PHE A 51 -10.70 -14.06 6.67
CA PHE A 51 -11.13 -14.08 5.28
C PHE A 51 -12.64 -14.35 5.18
N SER A 52 -13.31 -13.59 4.32
CA SER A 52 -14.68 -13.88 3.93
C SER A 52 -14.72 -15.13 3.03
N LYS A 53 -15.92 -15.71 2.81
CA LYS A 53 -16.07 -16.81 1.84
C LYS A 53 -15.53 -16.43 0.46
N LEU A 54 -15.72 -15.17 0.06
CA LEU A 54 -15.17 -14.62 -1.19
C LEU A 54 -13.65 -14.49 -1.14
N GLY A 55 -13.11 -13.83 -0.10
CA GLY A 55 -11.67 -13.60 0.06
C GLY A 55 -10.84 -14.87 0.22
N SER A 56 -11.45 -15.98 0.67
CA SER A 56 -10.81 -17.29 0.71
C SER A 56 -10.64 -17.96 -0.66
N ARG A 57 -11.24 -17.40 -1.73
CA ARG A 57 -11.27 -17.99 -3.08
C ARG A 57 -10.75 -17.03 -4.15
N LEU A 58 -10.97 -15.74 -3.99
CA LEU A 58 -10.55 -14.69 -4.92
C LEU A 58 -9.93 -13.52 -4.15
N ASP A 59 -8.77 -13.06 -4.61
CA ASP A 59 -8.12 -11.87 -4.07
C ASP A 59 -8.75 -10.58 -4.60
N HIS A 60 -8.47 -9.47 -3.92
CA HIS A 60 -9.06 -8.17 -4.24
C HIS A 60 -8.57 -7.60 -5.58
N LEU A 61 -7.35 -7.90 -6.03
CA LEU A 61 -6.84 -7.42 -7.31
C LEU A 61 -7.51 -8.13 -8.47
N THR A 62 -7.70 -9.45 -8.39
CA THR A 62 -8.41 -10.22 -9.41
C THR A 62 -9.83 -9.68 -9.62
N MET A 63 -10.56 -9.39 -8.54
CA MET A 63 -11.90 -8.80 -8.62
C MET A 63 -11.86 -7.38 -9.21
N LEU A 64 -10.92 -6.56 -8.76
CA LEU A 64 -10.73 -5.20 -9.24
C LEU A 64 -10.46 -5.16 -10.75
N VAL A 65 -9.52 -5.98 -11.24
CA VAL A 65 -9.16 -6.04 -12.66
C VAL A 65 -10.32 -6.56 -13.50
N ALA A 66 -11.05 -7.57 -13.01
CA ALA A 66 -12.22 -8.10 -13.71
C ALA A 66 -13.31 -7.03 -13.90
N ASP A 67 -13.62 -6.27 -12.86
CA ASP A 67 -14.65 -5.24 -12.95
C ASP A 67 -14.18 -3.99 -13.72
N ALA A 68 -12.91 -3.60 -13.58
CA ALA A 68 -12.33 -2.56 -14.42
C ALA A 68 -12.32 -2.95 -15.91
N GLY A 69 -12.05 -4.21 -16.24
CA GLY A 69 -12.12 -4.72 -17.61
C GLY A 69 -13.53 -4.63 -18.18
N LYS A 70 -14.55 -5.03 -17.41
CA LYS A 70 -15.97 -4.88 -17.81
C LYS A 70 -16.39 -3.43 -18.00
N ALA A 71 -15.85 -2.53 -17.18
CA ALA A 71 -16.12 -1.10 -17.29
C ALA A 71 -15.39 -0.42 -18.47
N GLY A 72 -14.59 -1.17 -19.24
CA GLY A 72 -13.94 -0.67 -20.44
C GLY A 72 -12.68 0.15 -20.18
N PHE A 73 -12.04 -0.02 -19.01
CA PHE A 73 -10.76 0.65 -18.75
C PHE A 73 -9.67 0.16 -19.73
N PRO A 74 -8.77 1.05 -20.16
CA PRO A 74 -7.73 0.72 -21.13
C PRO A 74 -6.71 -0.27 -20.57
N LEU A 75 -6.12 -1.09 -21.44
CA LEU A 75 -5.15 -2.13 -21.09
C LEU A 75 -4.03 -1.63 -20.15
N ASP A 76 -3.41 -0.50 -20.49
CA ASP A 76 -2.32 0.04 -19.69
C ASP A 76 -2.74 0.40 -18.26
N PHE A 77 -4.00 0.83 -18.08
CA PHE A 77 -4.53 1.09 -16.74
C PHE A 77 -4.91 -0.21 -16.01
N LEU A 78 -5.47 -1.20 -16.71
CA LEU A 78 -5.68 -2.54 -16.14
C LEU A 78 -4.36 -3.13 -15.64
N HIS A 79 -3.26 -2.89 -16.36
CA HIS A 79 -1.91 -3.29 -15.95
C HIS A 79 -1.43 -2.58 -14.68
N VAL A 80 -1.74 -1.28 -14.52
CA VAL A 80 -1.46 -0.53 -13.28
C VAL A 80 -2.15 -1.19 -12.08
N LEU A 81 -3.41 -1.59 -12.23
CA LEU A 81 -4.16 -2.26 -11.16
C LEU A 81 -3.59 -3.66 -10.89
N ALA A 82 -3.41 -4.46 -11.94
CA ALA A 82 -2.93 -5.84 -11.83
C ALA A 82 -1.53 -5.94 -11.22
N ALA A 83 -0.63 -5.00 -11.53
CA ALA A 83 0.75 -5.02 -11.08
C ALA A 83 1.01 -4.20 -9.81
N SER A 84 -0.01 -3.65 -9.16
CA SER A 84 0.12 -2.82 -7.95
C SER A 84 0.80 -3.56 -6.79
N HIS A 85 0.63 -4.88 -6.68
CA HIS A 85 1.32 -5.71 -5.68
C HIS A 85 2.67 -6.26 -6.17
N GLY A 86 3.10 -5.91 -7.39
CA GLY A 86 4.35 -6.35 -7.98
C GLY A 86 4.52 -7.87 -7.99
N GLU A 87 5.60 -8.36 -7.40
CA GLU A 87 5.91 -9.80 -7.32
C GLU A 87 4.92 -10.61 -6.48
N TRP A 88 4.12 -9.95 -5.63
CA TRP A 88 3.04 -10.57 -4.85
C TRP A 88 1.67 -10.46 -5.55
N GLY A 89 1.63 -9.84 -6.73
CA GLY A 89 0.45 -9.74 -7.57
C GLY A 89 0.42 -10.79 -8.69
N PRO A 90 -0.61 -10.74 -9.56
CA PRO A 90 -0.70 -11.61 -10.74
C PRO A 90 0.45 -11.40 -11.73
N MET A 91 1.10 -10.22 -11.72
CA MET A 91 2.26 -9.93 -12.56
C MET A 91 3.10 -8.76 -12.03
N PRO A 92 4.41 -8.72 -12.35
CA PRO A 92 5.26 -7.60 -11.98
C PRO A 92 4.96 -6.35 -12.83
N PRO A 93 5.36 -5.14 -12.37
CA PRO A 93 5.18 -3.91 -13.12
C PRO A 93 5.98 -3.93 -14.43
N ARG A 94 5.39 -3.38 -15.49
CA ARG A 94 5.99 -3.28 -16.84
C ARG A 94 5.79 -1.91 -17.48
N THR A 95 5.06 -1.03 -16.78
CA THR A 95 4.90 0.38 -17.12
C THR A 95 5.40 1.19 -15.94
N LEU A 96 5.78 2.44 -16.20
CA LEU A 96 6.29 3.33 -15.17
C LEU A 96 5.21 3.69 -14.14
N GLU A 97 3.98 3.86 -14.59
CA GLU A 97 2.81 4.12 -13.75
C GLU A 97 2.56 2.95 -12.78
N ALA A 98 2.59 1.72 -13.28
CA ALA A 98 2.44 0.53 -12.45
C ALA A 98 3.57 0.41 -11.43
N LEU A 99 4.81 0.67 -11.85
CA LEU A 99 5.97 0.64 -10.98
C LEU A 99 5.88 1.69 -9.87
N ILE A 100 5.45 2.91 -10.20
CA ILE A 100 5.26 3.98 -9.22
C ILE A 100 4.18 3.60 -8.20
N VAL A 101 3.02 3.09 -8.65
CA VAL A 101 1.94 2.67 -7.74
C VAL A 101 2.43 1.56 -6.81
N HIS A 102 3.12 0.55 -7.36
CA HIS A 102 3.68 -0.54 -6.57
C HIS A 102 4.69 -0.06 -5.52
N LEU A 103 5.69 0.73 -5.93
CA LEU A 103 6.73 1.21 -5.02
C LEU A 103 6.17 2.16 -3.96
N ALA A 104 5.16 2.97 -4.30
CA ALA A 104 4.52 3.87 -3.35
C ALA A 104 3.72 3.12 -2.29
N ASP A 105 3.01 2.04 -2.65
CA ASP A 105 2.31 1.18 -1.70
C ASP A 105 3.30 0.44 -0.78
N LEU A 106 4.34 -0.14 -1.39
CA LEU A 106 5.40 -0.84 -0.66
C LEU A 106 6.12 0.08 0.32
N ALA A 107 6.43 1.32 -0.09
CA ALA A 107 7.08 2.30 0.76
C ALA A 107 6.20 2.70 1.95
N ASP A 108 4.91 2.99 1.72
CA ASP A 108 3.98 3.41 2.76
C ASP A 108 3.76 2.30 3.81
N SER A 109 3.45 1.09 3.34
CA SER A 109 3.19 -0.08 4.20
C SER A 109 4.43 -0.49 5.00
N ARG A 110 5.61 -0.54 4.36
CA ARG A 110 6.86 -0.85 5.06
C ARG A 110 7.21 0.24 6.07
N PHE A 111 7.07 1.52 5.71
CA PHE A 111 7.44 2.60 6.62
C PHE A 111 6.59 2.57 7.89
N ALA A 112 5.26 2.42 7.76
CA ALA A 112 4.37 2.26 8.90
C ALA A 112 4.76 1.07 9.79
N GLY A 113 5.06 -0.08 9.20
CA GLY A 113 5.50 -1.27 9.94
C GLY A 113 6.86 -1.10 10.64
N GLN A 114 7.80 -0.39 10.02
CA GLN A 114 9.13 -0.13 10.59
C GLN A 114 9.07 0.88 11.73
N ILE A 115 8.19 1.88 11.68
CA ILE A 115 7.94 2.79 12.81
C ILE A 115 7.47 1.98 14.03
N GLY A 116 6.53 1.05 13.86
CA GLY A 116 6.09 0.17 14.95
C GLY A 116 7.24 -0.63 15.55
N ARG A 117 8.08 -1.26 14.71
CA ARG A 117 9.26 -2.02 15.16
C ARG A 117 10.29 -1.15 15.88
N ALA A 118 10.56 0.05 15.37
CA ALA A 118 11.46 0.99 16.00
C ALA A 118 10.99 1.36 17.42
N ALA A 119 9.71 1.67 17.59
CA ALA A 119 9.14 1.96 18.91
C ALA A 119 9.24 0.75 19.87
N GLN A 120 8.99 -0.46 19.38
CA GLN A 120 9.16 -1.68 20.18
C GLN A 120 10.61 -1.86 20.64
N ASN A 121 11.59 -1.56 19.78
CA ASN A 121 13.01 -1.65 20.13
C ASN A 121 13.39 -0.62 21.21
N VAL A 122 12.88 0.61 21.11
CA VAL A 122 13.05 1.65 22.15
C VAL A 122 12.50 1.19 23.49
N LEU A 123 11.26 0.67 23.55
CA LEU A 123 10.67 0.16 24.79
C LEU A 123 11.47 -0.99 25.41
N LYS A 124 11.92 -1.95 24.59
CA LYS A 124 12.76 -3.07 25.04
C LYS A 124 14.09 -2.57 25.63
N GLY A 125 14.75 -1.62 24.98
CA GLY A 125 15.97 -1.00 25.48
C GLY A 125 15.78 -0.32 26.84
N ARG A 126 14.57 0.20 27.11
CA ARG A 126 14.19 0.81 28.39
C ARG A 126 13.71 -0.20 29.44
N GLY A 127 13.69 -1.51 29.15
CA GLY A 127 13.10 -2.53 30.02
C GLY A 127 11.58 -2.36 30.24
N LYS A 128 10.90 -1.59 29.38
CA LYS A 128 9.45 -1.35 29.48
C LYS A 128 8.67 -2.45 28.76
N PRO A 129 7.46 -2.80 29.23
CA PRO A 129 6.62 -3.76 28.55
C PRO A 129 6.27 -3.27 27.15
N VAL A 130 6.27 -4.18 26.18
CA VAL A 130 5.91 -3.90 24.79
C VAL A 130 4.43 -4.17 24.59
N PRO A 131 3.61 -3.18 24.21
CA PRO A 131 2.20 -3.39 23.91
C PRO A 131 2.00 -4.36 22.75
N SER A 132 0.93 -5.15 22.81
CA SER A 132 0.54 -6.08 21.73
C SER A 132 0.08 -5.37 20.46
N THR A 133 -0.40 -4.12 20.59
CA THR A 133 -0.80 -3.25 19.47
C THR A 133 -0.29 -1.85 19.71
N LEU A 134 0.16 -1.20 18.63
CA LEU A 134 0.61 0.19 18.62
C LEU A 134 0.13 0.84 17.32
N THR A 135 -0.55 1.96 17.44
CA THR A 135 -0.81 2.82 16.28
C THR A 135 0.50 3.50 15.84
N VAL A 136 0.58 3.92 14.58
CA VAL A 136 1.74 4.68 14.07
C VAL A 136 1.98 5.95 14.90
N LYS A 137 0.91 6.63 15.33
CA LYS A 137 1.00 7.84 16.14
C LYS A 137 1.61 7.58 17.53
N GLU A 138 1.19 6.50 18.20
CA GLU A 138 1.76 6.11 19.48
C GLU A 138 3.21 5.66 19.34
N ALA A 139 3.51 4.88 18.30
CA ALA A 139 4.87 4.45 17.99
C ALA A 139 5.80 5.66 17.77
N LEU A 140 5.35 6.68 17.02
CA LEU A 140 6.12 7.92 16.81
C LEU A 140 6.38 8.67 18.12
N LYS A 141 5.39 8.77 19.01
CA LYS A 141 5.60 9.41 20.33
C LYS A 141 6.70 8.71 21.12
N ILE A 142 6.65 7.38 21.17
CA ILE A 142 7.66 6.57 21.89
C ILE A 142 9.07 6.84 21.35
N ILE A 143 9.21 6.95 20.02
CA ILE A 143 10.49 7.20 19.35
C ILE A 143 10.99 8.64 19.58
N VAL A 144 10.12 9.64 19.47
CA VAL A 144 10.51 11.06 19.52
C VAL A 144 10.63 11.60 20.95
N GLU A 145 9.89 11.06 21.92
CA GLU A 145 10.08 11.36 23.34
C GLU A 145 11.46 10.88 23.88
N ASP A 146 12.31 10.28 23.03
CA ASP A 146 13.74 10.00 23.31
C ASP A 146 14.65 11.22 23.04
N GLU A 147 14.15 12.32 22.46
CA GLU A 147 14.93 13.53 22.12
C GLU A 147 14.76 14.71 23.11
N ALA A 148 14.10 14.51 24.26
CA ALA A 148 13.93 15.52 25.32
C ALA A 148 14.45 15.01 26.67
#